data_AF-A0A832ZIN2-F1
#
_entry.id   AF-A0A832ZIN2-F1
#
_cell.length_a   1.000
_cell.length_b   1.000
_cell.length_c   1.000
_cell.angle_alpha   90.00
_cell.angle_beta   90.00
_cell.angle_gamma   90.00
#
_symmetry.space_group_name_H-M   'P 1'
#
loop_
_entity.id
_entity.type
_entity.pdbx_description
1 polymer ?
#
loop_
_entity_poly.entity_id
_entity_poly.type
_entity_poly.pdbx_seq_one_letter_code
_entity_poly.pdbx_strand_id
1 'polypeptide(L)'
;MVSLSMCINSTGENSGIRDGNLSPGDSNKVNLTIAGQPVQLVLRTTVKEALSTELINTNDSDILRSYLTHKIIYLDYNSSLPLEEGRICVVDLSMKLGFLRPLYGHVIVDDTIFKNESEREKVKNSNITLIIKVVRGNRSATIEKVDNRTYVIEGNSLKELDKAESRFVLAIYRGIGENS
;
A
#
# COMPACT_ATOMS: atom_id res chain seq x y z
N MET A 1 16.81 -8.40 24.35
CA MET A 1 16.93 -7.53 23.16
C MET A 1 17.49 -8.39 22.05
N VAL A 2 16.62 -8.98 21.23
CA VAL A 2 17.05 -9.90 20.15
C VAL A 2 16.72 -9.20 18.84
N SER A 3 17.76 -8.73 18.17
CA SER A 3 17.70 -8.25 16.79
C SER A 3 17.54 -9.49 15.90
N LEU A 4 16.36 -9.69 15.31
CA LEU A 4 16.20 -10.65 14.22
C LEU A 4 16.59 -9.97 12.90
N SER A 5 17.75 -10.34 12.37
CA SER A 5 18.12 -10.06 10.99
C SER A 5 17.35 -10.98 10.05
N MET A 6 16.73 -10.42 9.01
CA MET A 6 16.09 -11.18 7.93
C MET A 6 17.11 -11.95 7.09
N CYS A 7 16.89 -13.25 6.89
CA CYS A 7 17.48 -14.01 5.79
C CYS A 7 16.42 -14.13 4.68
N ILE A 8 16.69 -13.54 3.52
CA ILE A 8 15.92 -13.77 2.30
C ILE A 8 16.36 -15.12 1.75
N ASN A 9 15.56 -16.17 1.94
CA ASN A 9 15.85 -17.49 1.38
C ASN A 9 15.53 -17.51 -0.13
N SER A 10 16.56 -17.74 -0.95
CA SER A 10 16.40 -18.11 -2.35
C SER A 10 16.06 -19.60 -2.45
N THR A 11 14.84 -19.94 -2.82
CA THR A 11 14.52 -21.28 -3.33
C THR A 11 14.88 -21.31 -4.81
N GLY A 12 16.08 -21.79 -5.12
CA GLY A 12 16.47 -22.15 -6.48
C GLY A 12 15.96 -23.54 -6.81
N GLU A 13 15.08 -23.65 -7.81
CA GLU A 13 14.85 -24.89 -8.55
C GLU A 13 15.30 -24.71 -10.00
N ASN A 14 16.14 -25.65 -10.44
CA ASN A 14 16.77 -25.74 -11.75
C ASN A 14 15.75 -25.94 -12.87
N SER A 15 15.65 -24.99 -13.80
CA SER A 15 15.54 -25.29 -15.24
C SER A 15 16.06 -24.07 -16.02
N GLY A 16 16.95 -24.32 -16.98
CA GLY A 16 17.88 -23.32 -17.49
C GLY A 16 17.27 -22.28 -18.42
N ILE A 17 17.43 -21.01 -18.07
CA ILE A 17 17.75 -19.86 -18.93
C ILE A 17 18.67 -18.96 -18.09
N ARG A 18 19.78 -18.46 -18.67
CA ARG A 18 20.67 -17.49 -18.01
C ARG A 18 19.95 -16.14 -17.89
N ASP A 19 19.10 -15.99 -16.88
CA ASP A 19 18.60 -14.68 -16.49
C ASP A 19 19.61 -14.04 -15.54
N GLY A 20 20.11 -12.86 -15.92
CA GLY A 20 21.08 -12.11 -15.14
C GLY A 20 20.61 -11.95 -13.70
N ASN A 21 21.55 -11.99 -12.75
CA ASN A 21 21.33 -11.85 -11.31
C ASN A 21 20.48 -10.60 -10.96
N LEU A 22 19.15 -10.71 -11.05
CA LEU A 22 18.22 -9.70 -10.57
C LEU A 22 18.24 -9.79 -9.05
N SER A 23 18.66 -8.71 -8.39
CA SER A 23 18.61 -8.67 -6.93
C SER A 23 17.14 -8.77 -6.50
N PRO A 24 16.83 -9.30 -5.30
CA PRO A 24 15.45 -9.32 -4.78
C PRO A 24 14.77 -7.94 -4.78
N GLY A 25 15.54 -6.85 -4.80
CA GLY A 25 15.03 -5.48 -4.91
C GLY A 25 14.56 -5.09 -6.32
N ASP A 26 15.06 -5.73 -7.37
CA ASP A 26 14.72 -5.42 -8.77
C ASP A 26 13.45 -6.15 -9.24
N SER A 27 12.92 -7.06 -8.43
CA SER A 27 11.63 -7.70 -8.63
C SER A 27 10.48 -6.79 -8.19
N ASN A 28 9.35 -6.84 -8.90
CA ASN A 28 8.07 -6.29 -8.43
C ASN A 28 7.22 -7.34 -7.70
N LYS A 29 7.69 -8.57 -7.56
CA LYS A 29 7.00 -9.66 -6.87
C LYS A 29 7.64 -9.91 -5.51
N VAL A 30 6.80 -10.03 -4.48
CA VAL A 30 7.18 -10.32 -3.10
C VAL A 30 6.41 -11.54 -2.62
N ASN A 31 7.13 -12.60 -2.25
CA ASN A 31 6.52 -13.79 -1.66
C ASN A 31 6.45 -13.60 -0.14
N LEU A 32 5.28 -13.85 0.43
CA LEU A 32 4.95 -13.67 1.85
C LEU A 32 4.17 -14.88 2.35
N THR A 33 4.13 -15.09 3.66
CA THR A 33 3.20 -16.03 4.29
C THR A 33 2.23 -15.21 5.13
N ILE A 34 0.93 -15.31 4.85
CA ILE A 34 -0.12 -14.58 5.57
C ILE A 34 -1.10 -15.61 6.09
N ALA A 35 -1.33 -15.64 7.41
CA ALA A 35 -2.19 -16.63 8.07
C ALA A 35 -1.85 -18.09 7.68
N GLY A 36 -0.54 -18.40 7.60
CA GLY A 36 -0.03 -19.72 7.21
C GLY A 36 -0.17 -20.06 5.72
N GLN A 37 -0.70 -19.17 4.88
CA GLN A 37 -0.83 -19.37 3.43
C GLN A 37 0.23 -18.59 2.65
N PRO A 38 0.90 -19.20 1.66
CA PRO A 38 1.82 -18.48 0.79
C PRO A 38 1.05 -17.53 -0.13
N VAL A 39 1.45 -16.26 -0.15
CA VAL A 39 0.87 -15.19 -0.96
C VAL A 39 1.98 -14.54 -1.77
N GLN A 40 1.79 -14.43 -3.08
CA GLN A 40 2.64 -13.61 -3.94
C GLN A 40 1.99 -12.25 -4.15
N LEU A 41 2.56 -11.21 -3.51
CA LEU A 41 2.18 -9.83 -3.75
C LEU A 41 2.90 -9.31 -5.00
N VAL A 42 2.14 -8.79 -5.96
CA VAL A 42 2.67 -8.11 -7.14
C VAL A 42 2.50 -6.60 -6.98
N LEU A 43 3.61 -5.87 -7.01
CA LEU A 43 3.68 -4.41 -6.93
C LEU A 43 3.66 -3.79 -8.34
N ARG A 44 3.25 -2.53 -8.43
CA ARG A 44 3.24 -1.77 -9.70
C ARG A 44 4.64 -1.29 -10.11
N THR A 45 5.55 -1.25 -9.15
CA THR A 45 6.97 -0.94 -9.34
C THR A 45 7.84 -2.01 -8.68
N THR A 46 9.16 -1.92 -8.85
CA THR A 46 10.10 -2.79 -8.16
C THR A 46 10.12 -2.51 -6.65
N VAL A 47 10.51 -3.50 -5.84
CA VAL A 47 10.67 -3.33 -4.39
C VAL A 47 11.65 -2.20 -4.09
N LYS A 48 12.76 -2.12 -4.82
CA LYS A 48 13.77 -1.08 -4.67
C LYS A 48 13.21 0.32 -4.94
N GLU A 49 12.44 0.48 -6.01
CA GLU A 49 11.80 1.76 -6.33
C GLU A 49 10.72 2.11 -5.31
N ALA A 50 9.91 1.16 -4.84
CA ALA A 50 8.97 1.39 -3.75
C ALA A 50 9.69 1.87 -2.48
N LEU A 51 10.78 1.20 -2.09
CA LEU A 51 11.59 1.58 -0.91
C LEU A 51 12.29 2.94 -1.05
N SER A 52 12.37 3.51 -2.25
CA SER A 52 12.89 4.88 -2.46
C SER A 52 11.87 5.99 -2.17
N THR A 53 10.61 5.63 -1.90
CA THR A 53 9.56 6.57 -1.50
C THR A 53 9.91 7.26 -0.19
N GLU A 54 9.78 8.58 -0.15
CA GLU A 54 10.01 9.37 1.06
C GLU A 54 8.84 9.20 2.04
N LEU A 55 9.16 8.87 3.30
CA LEU A 55 8.17 8.77 4.38
C LEU A 55 8.25 10.02 5.25
N ILE A 56 7.17 10.80 5.29
CA ILE A 56 7.09 12.07 6.01
C ILE A 56 6.19 11.88 7.24
N ASN A 57 6.74 12.14 8.43
CA ASN A 57 6.05 11.97 9.72
C ASN A 57 5.47 10.55 9.94
N THR A 58 6.04 9.55 9.27
CA THR A 58 5.58 8.16 9.32
C THR A 58 6.71 7.17 9.09
N ASN A 59 6.42 5.89 9.33
CA ASN A 59 7.23 4.74 9.00
C ASN A 59 6.32 3.54 8.69
N ASP A 60 6.89 2.39 8.34
CA ASP A 60 6.12 1.18 7.99
C ASP A 60 5.25 0.68 9.15
N SER A 61 5.77 0.72 10.38
CA SER A 61 5.02 0.30 11.57
C SER A 61 3.84 1.22 11.86
N ASP A 62 3.97 2.53 11.60
CA ASP A 62 2.88 3.49 11.70
C ASP A 62 1.78 3.22 10.69
N ILE A 63 2.16 2.94 9.44
CA ILE A 63 1.22 2.58 8.37
C ILE A 63 0.47 1.29 8.75
N LEU A 64 1.19 0.23 9.13
CA LEU A 64 0.61 -1.04 9.55
C LEU A 64 -0.34 -0.85 10.74
N ARG A 65 0.11 -0.16 11.80
CA ARG A 65 -0.71 0.11 12.98
C ARG A 65 -1.99 0.84 12.61
N SER A 66 -1.89 1.87 11.79
CA SER A 66 -3.05 2.65 11.35
C SER A 66 -4.01 1.79 10.53
N TYR A 67 -3.51 0.92 9.66
CA TYR A 67 -4.32 -0.04 8.93
C TYR A 67 -5.07 -0.98 9.89
N LEU A 68 -4.38 -1.61 10.85
CA LEU A 68 -4.96 -2.60 11.77
C LEU A 68 -5.94 -2.00 12.79
N THR A 69 -5.79 -0.73 13.18
CA THR A 69 -6.63 -0.11 14.23
C THR A 69 -7.93 0.49 13.70
N HIS A 70 -8.05 0.73 12.38
CA HIS A 70 -9.22 1.37 11.78
C HIS A 70 -10.10 0.35 11.05
N LYS A 71 -11.42 0.49 11.19
CA LYS A 71 -12.39 -0.44 10.60
C LYS A 71 -12.78 -0.05 9.18
N ILE A 72 -12.82 1.26 8.91
CA ILE A 72 -13.18 1.81 7.60
C ILE A 72 -11.92 2.36 6.95
N ILE A 73 -11.72 2.02 5.68
CA ILE A 73 -10.67 2.61 4.84
C ILE A 73 -11.37 3.45 3.79
N TYR A 74 -11.16 4.76 3.85
CA TYR A 74 -11.71 5.72 2.91
C TYR A 74 -10.63 6.11 1.89
N LEU A 75 -10.86 5.82 0.62
CA LEU A 75 -9.99 6.24 -0.47
C LEU A 75 -10.48 7.61 -0.99
N ASP A 76 -9.67 8.64 -0.80
CA ASP A 76 -9.96 10.02 -1.22
C ASP A 76 -9.05 10.38 -2.40
N TYR A 77 -9.64 10.57 -3.57
CA TYR A 77 -8.91 10.80 -4.80
C TYR A 77 -9.73 11.65 -5.78
N ASN A 78 -9.04 12.31 -6.72
CA ASN A 78 -9.72 13.00 -7.80
C ASN A 78 -10.24 11.99 -8.84
N SER A 79 -11.53 11.68 -8.78
CA SER A 79 -12.22 10.75 -9.68
C SER A 79 -12.31 11.22 -11.13
N SER A 80 -11.86 12.45 -11.44
CA SER A 80 -11.73 12.96 -12.81
C SER A 80 -10.34 12.71 -13.40
N LEU A 81 -9.35 12.28 -12.60
CA LEU A 81 -8.01 11.95 -13.12
C LEU A 81 -8.08 10.81 -14.15
N PRO A 82 -7.44 10.94 -15.32
CA PRO A 82 -7.30 9.83 -16.26
C PRO A 82 -6.65 8.59 -15.64
N LEU A 83 -6.88 7.42 -16.24
CA LEU A 83 -6.25 6.15 -15.82
C LEU A 83 -4.71 6.28 -15.79
N GLU A 84 -4.14 6.82 -16.86
CA GLU A 84 -2.70 7.03 -17.03
C GLU A 84 -2.10 8.12 -16.12
N GLU A 85 -2.94 8.87 -15.41
CA GLU A 85 -2.52 9.97 -14.54
C GLU A 85 -2.69 9.65 -13.04
N GLY A 86 -3.08 8.41 -12.70
CA GLY A 86 -3.10 7.96 -11.31
C GLY A 86 -4.35 7.20 -10.88
N ARG A 87 -5.44 7.20 -11.66
CA ARG A 87 -6.65 6.44 -11.27
C ARG A 87 -6.37 4.94 -11.19
N ILE A 88 -5.48 4.41 -12.04
CA ILE A 88 -5.10 2.99 -11.99
C ILE A 88 -4.39 2.61 -10.68
N CYS A 89 -3.66 3.54 -10.06
CA CYS A 89 -3.00 3.36 -8.77
C CYS A 89 -4.04 3.20 -7.64
N VAL A 90 -5.13 3.96 -7.66
CA VAL A 90 -6.22 3.84 -6.68
C VAL A 90 -6.95 2.48 -6.79
N VAL A 91 -7.24 2.05 -8.02
CA VAL A 91 -7.90 0.76 -8.27
C VAL A 91 -7.05 -0.39 -7.73
N ASP A 92 -5.76 -0.37 -8.05
CA ASP A 92 -4.81 -1.39 -7.61
C ASP A 92 -4.65 -1.41 -6.08
N LEU A 93 -4.53 -0.23 -5.44
CA LEU A 93 -4.53 -0.11 -3.98
C LEU A 93 -5.81 -0.72 -3.37
N SER A 94 -6.98 -0.37 -3.90
CA SER A 94 -8.26 -0.90 -3.42
C SER A 94 -8.34 -2.42 -3.54
N MET A 95 -7.82 -3.00 -4.63
CA MET A 95 -7.82 -4.45 -4.84
C MET A 95 -6.90 -5.16 -3.83
N LYS A 96 -5.69 -4.64 -3.61
CA LYS A 96 -4.73 -5.22 -2.66
C LYS A 96 -5.25 -5.13 -1.23
N LEU A 97 -5.80 -3.99 -0.80
CA LEU A 97 -6.44 -3.91 0.51
C LEU A 97 -7.67 -4.82 0.61
N GLY A 98 -8.44 -4.94 -0.48
CA GLY A 98 -9.60 -5.83 -0.57
C GLY A 98 -9.27 -7.30 -0.40
N PHE A 99 -8.10 -7.75 -0.87
CA PHE A 99 -7.61 -9.13 -0.68
C PHE A 99 -7.49 -9.49 0.82
N LEU A 100 -7.12 -8.54 1.66
CA LEU A 100 -6.96 -8.74 3.11
C LEU A 100 -8.28 -8.65 3.89
N ARG A 101 -9.39 -8.26 3.24
CA ARG A 101 -10.71 -8.09 3.87
C ARG A 101 -11.21 -9.31 4.66
N PRO A 102 -11.09 -10.57 4.18
CA PRO A 102 -11.55 -11.73 4.94
C PRO A 102 -10.82 -11.93 6.28
N LEU A 103 -9.60 -11.41 6.41
CA LEU A 103 -8.75 -11.58 7.60
C LEU A 103 -8.98 -10.47 8.63
N TYR A 104 -9.15 -9.22 8.18
CA TYR A 104 -9.19 -8.05 9.06
C TYR A 104 -10.54 -7.32 9.09
N GLY A 105 -11.48 -7.69 8.22
CA GLY A 105 -12.85 -7.17 8.25
C GLY A 105 -13.01 -5.71 7.85
N HIS A 106 -12.01 -5.10 7.18
CA HIS A 106 -12.11 -3.70 6.76
C HIS A 106 -13.26 -3.47 5.77
N VAL A 107 -13.90 -2.31 5.90
CA VAL A 107 -14.86 -1.79 4.93
C VAL A 107 -14.14 -0.72 4.11
N ILE A 108 -13.86 -1.02 2.84
CA ILE A 108 -13.16 -0.11 1.91
C ILE A 108 -14.20 0.64 1.09
N VAL A 109 -14.11 1.97 1.09
CA VAL A 109 -15.11 2.87 0.48
C VAL A 109 -14.43 4.06 -0.20
N ASP A 110 -15.14 4.68 -1.14
CA ASP A 110 -14.79 5.96 -1.74
C ASP A 110 -16.05 6.83 -1.92
N ASP A 111 -15.91 7.99 -2.58
CA ASP A 111 -17.03 8.91 -2.82
C ASP A 111 -18.22 8.27 -3.57
N THR A 112 -18.01 7.20 -4.34
CA THR A 112 -19.06 6.61 -5.21
C THR A 112 -20.16 5.89 -4.44
N ILE A 113 -19.93 5.52 -3.18
CA ILE A 113 -20.91 4.77 -2.38
C ILE A 113 -21.92 5.69 -1.64
N PHE A 114 -21.63 6.98 -1.53
CA PHE A 114 -22.43 7.91 -0.74
C PHE A 114 -23.46 8.64 -1.61
N LYS A 115 -24.70 8.75 -1.10
CA LYS A 115 -25.79 9.42 -1.82
C LYS A 115 -25.78 10.94 -1.62
N ASN A 116 -25.18 11.39 -0.53
CA ASN A 116 -25.11 12.80 -0.16
C ASN A 116 -23.83 13.11 0.63
N GLU A 117 -23.46 14.38 0.63
CA GLU A 117 -22.28 14.90 1.32
C GLU A 117 -22.33 14.69 2.84
N SER A 118 -23.51 14.77 3.48
CA SER A 118 -23.60 14.59 4.92
C SER A 118 -23.21 13.17 5.37
N GLU A 119 -23.58 12.13 4.61
CA GLU A 119 -23.19 10.74 4.91
C GLU A 119 -21.69 10.55 4.75
N ARG A 120 -21.13 11.07 3.66
CA ARG A 120 -19.70 11.06 3.39
C ARG A 120 -18.92 11.71 4.52
N GLU A 121 -19.30 12.92 4.93
CA GLU A 121 -18.64 13.65 6.01
C GLU A 121 -18.74 12.92 7.35
N LYS A 122 -19.86 12.26 7.65
CA LYS A 122 -19.97 11.42 8.87
C LYS A 122 -18.96 10.28 8.86
N VAL A 123 -18.74 9.63 7.72
CA VAL A 123 -17.74 8.55 7.60
C VAL A 123 -16.33 9.10 7.69
N LYS A 124 -15.98 10.15 6.94
CA LYS A 124 -14.63 10.76 6.95
C LYS A 124 -14.24 11.27 8.35
N ASN A 125 -15.19 11.86 9.07
CA ASN A 125 -14.93 12.44 10.40
C ASN A 125 -14.99 11.41 11.54
N SER A 126 -15.31 10.15 11.25
CA SER A 126 -15.36 9.09 12.26
C SER A 126 -13.96 8.65 12.71
N ASN A 127 -13.79 8.39 14.00
CA ASN A 127 -12.52 7.96 14.58
C ASN A 127 -12.12 6.51 14.19
N ILE A 128 -13.05 5.73 13.64
CA ILE A 128 -12.79 4.38 13.13
C ILE A 128 -12.39 4.36 11.66
N THR A 129 -12.28 5.53 11.02
CA THR A 129 -11.96 5.68 9.60
C THR A 129 -10.51 6.10 9.41
N LEU A 130 -9.77 5.32 8.62
CA LEU A 130 -8.49 5.67 8.03
C LEU A 130 -8.74 6.30 6.66
N ILE A 131 -8.26 7.51 6.44
CA ILE A 131 -8.32 8.24 5.17
C ILE A 131 -7.00 8.07 4.45
N ILE A 132 -7.05 7.53 3.23
CA ILE A 132 -5.91 7.45 2.33
C ILE A 132 -6.20 8.36 1.15
N LYS A 133 -5.51 9.50 1.11
CA LYS A 133 -5.59 10.46 0.01
C LYS A 133 -4.57 10.08 -1.06
N VAL A 134 -5.00 9.91 -2.30
CA VAL A 134 -4.10 9.67 -3.45
C VAL A 134 -4.09 10.90 -4.35
N VAL A 135 -2.93 11.55 -4.46
CA VAL A 135 -2.80 12.87 -5.08
C VAL A 135 -1.75 12.87 -6.18
N ARG A 136 -2.17 13.25 -7.39
CA ARG A 136 -1.27 13.60 -8.49
C ARG A 136 -0.77 15.03 -8.28
N GLY A 137 0.37 15.16 -7.60
CA GLY A 137 0.91 16.44 -7.14
C GLY A 137 2.20 16.85 -7.86
N ASN A 138 3.04 17.60 -7.14
CA ASN A 138 4.31 18.13 -7.67
C ASN A 138 5.54 17.46 -7.03
N ARG A 139 5.37 16.75 -5.90
CA ARG A 139 6.45 16.02 -5.24
C ARG A 139 6.74 14.69 -5.92
N SER A 140 7.97 14.20 -5.79
CA SER A 140 8.28 12.79 -6.07
C SER A 140 7.47 11.85 -5.15
N ALA A 141 7.66 10.54 -5.28
CA ALA A 141 6.97 9.55 -4.46
C ALA A 141 7.11 9.84 -2.96
N THR A 142 6.01 10.22 -2.33
CA THR A 142 5.95 10.49 -0.89
C THR A 142 4.74 9.82 -0.24
N ILE A 143 4.90 9.40 1.01
CA ILE A 143 3.80 9.05 1.90
C ILE A 143 3.91 9.94 3.13
N GLU A 144 2.92 10.79 3.32
CA GLU A 144 2.86 11.72 4.44
C GLU A 144 1.73 11.35 5.39
N LYS A 145 2.04 11.25 6.68
CA LYS A 145 1.01 11.17 7.72
C LYS A 145 0.68 12.60 8.17
N VAL A 146 -0.54 13.04 7.85
CA VAL A 146 -1.05 14.38 8.20
C VAL A 146 -1.58 14.38 9.63
N ASP A 147 -2.24 13.30 10.03
CA ASP A 147 -2.75 13.10 11.39
C ASP A 147 -2.83 11.59 11.69
N ASN A 148 -3.41 11.22 12.84
CA ASN A 148 -3.50 9.81 13.25
C ASN A 148 -4.38 8.92 12.36
N ARG A 149 -5.18 9.52 11.47
CA ARG A 149 -6.16 8.87 10.61
C ARG A 149 -5.95 9.19 9.13
N THR A 150 -5.09 10.14 8.77
CA THR A 150 -4.96 10.60 7.38
C THR A 150 -3.54 10.40 6.85
N TYR A 151 -3.44 9.66 5.75
CA TYR A 151 -2.24 9.52 4.94
C TYR A 151 -2.44 10.16 3.58
N VAL A 152 -1.40 10.78 3.04
CA VAL A 152 -1.33 11.30 1.68
C VAL A 152 -0.27 10.51 0.92
N ILE A 153 -0.69 9.80 -0.12
CA ILE A 153 0.15 9.14 -1.11
C ILE A 153 0.24 10.11 -2.30
N GLU A 154 1.40 10.70 -2.54
CA GLU A 154 1.60 11.69 -3.61
C GLU A 154 2.71 11.25 -4.58
N GLY A 155 2.51 11.57 -5.85
CA GLY A 155 3.54 11.47 -6.88
C GLY A 155 3.34 12.46 -8.02
N ASN A 156 4.45 12.93 -8.59
CA ASN A 156 4.48 13.89 -9.70
C ASN A 156 4.38 13.23 -11.09
N SER A 157 4.07 11.94 -11.14
CA SER A 157 3.78 11.15 -12.33
C SER A 157 3.09 9.86 -11.89
N LEU A 158 2.51 9.10 -12.84
CA LEU A 158 2.02 7.75 -12.54
C LEU A 158 3.12 6.87 -11.97
N LYS A 159 4.36 6.97 -12.47
CA LYS A 159 5.49 6.21 -11.96
C LYS A 159 5.77 6.52 -10.48
N GLU A 160 5.76 7.79 -10.09
CA GLU A 160 5.99 8.17 -8.69
C GLU A 160 4.80 7.79 -7.79
N LEU A 161 3.57 7.84 -8.30
CA LEU A 161 2.40 7.31 -7.59
C LEU A 161 2.50 5.81 -7.37
N ASP A 162 2.92 5.05 -8.39
CA ASP A 162 3.09 3.60 -8.32
C ASP A 162 4.16 3.23 -7.27
N LYS A 163 5.23 4.01 -7.13
CA LYS A 163 6.22 3.84 -6.06
C LYS A 163 5.60 4.04 -4.68
N ALA A 164 4.91 5.15 -4.47
CA ALA A 164 4.33 5.49 -3.18
C ALA A 164 3.21 4.51 -2.77
N GLU A 165 2.33 4.14 -3.69
CA GLU A 165 1.31 3.10 -3.48
C GLU A 165 1.96 1.76 -3.13
N SER A 166 2.94 1.34 -3.92
CA SER A 166 3.60 0.05 -3.69
C SER A 166 4.35 0.03 -2.37
N ARG A 167 4.92 1.15 -1.93
CA ARG A 167 5.53 1.28 -0.60
C ARG A 167 4.49 1.14 0.52
N PHE A 168 3.34 1.79 0.37
CA PHE A 168 2.25 1.75 1.35
C PHE A 168 1.70 0.33 1.51
N VAL A 169 1.43 -0.36 0.39
CA VAL A 169 1.00 -1.76 0.40
C VAL A 169 2.08 -2.67 0.98
N LEU A 170 3.34 -2.47 0.59
CA LEU A 170 4.45 -3.29 1.07
C LEU A 170 4.58 -3.20 2.60
N ALA A 171 4.41 -2.02 3.19
CA ALA A 171 4.44 -1.82 4.63
C ALA A 171 3.35 -2.64 5.35
N ILE A 172 2.12 -2.65 4.81
CA ILE A 172 1.00 -3.43 5.35
C ILE A 172 1.26 -4.93 5.23
N TYR A 173 1.58 -5.40 4.03
CA TYR A 173 1.70 -6.83 3.74
C TYR A 173 2.90 -7.48 4.44
N ARG A 174 4.07 -6.82 4.46
CA ARG A 174 5.23 -7.30 5.22
C ARG A 174 4.94 -7.31 6.71
N GLY A 175 4.39 -6.21 7.22
CA GLY A 175 4.02 -6.10 8.62
C GLY A 175 3.05 -7.20 9.07
N ILE A 176 2.10 -7.58 8.24
CA ILE A 176 1.22 -8.72 8.50
C ILE A 176 1.98 -10.04 8.47
N GLY A 177 2.77 -10.28 7.43
CA GLY A 177 3.50 -11.55 7.27
C GLY A 177 4.54 -11.81 8.35
N GLU A 178 5.13 -10.77 8.94
CA GLU A 178 6.08 -10.86 10.06
C GLU A 178 5.39 -11.11 11.42
N ASN A 179 4.12 -10.73 11.55
CA ASN A 179 3.31 -10.94 12.75
C ASN A 179 2.43 -12.20 12.70
N SER A 180 2.49 -12.96 11.61
CA SER A 180 1.67 -14.16 11.35
C SER A 180 2.33 -15.47 11.82
#